data_AF-A0A2I2AAX1-F1
#
_entry.id   AF-A0A2I2AAX1-F1
#
_cell.length_a   1.000
_cell.length_b   1.000
_cell.length_c   1.000
_cell.angle_alpha   90.00
_cell.angle_beta   90.00
_cell.angle_gamma   90.00
#
_symmetry.space_group_name_H-M   'P 1'
#
loop_
_entity.id
_entity.type
_entity.pdbx_description
1 polymer ?
#
loop_
_entity_poly.entity_id
_entity_poly.type
_entity_poly.pdbx_seq_one_letter_code
_entity_poly.pdbx_strand_id
1 'polypeptide(L)'
;MANISFSYGNITIQKEKFTLKMQELLESCAQISGEYGMDISPDSKTKDEYGNIQYDFDGYGRWSMDCTLPWCITNSAKGQELAKLMDEREATINISFIDYECGCCFLVKEMGVLSPIFLDGEWKFEFQSTEEEIPYNDFNKVKYEVEEGITLSSNKTDSIKILMKERYLDSLYQEIKKEFNLSKKEFISIMYNKIIEDDELDGGLCYWRIDDWEDNIDDFLDELSYYLPQKQL
;
A
#
# COMPACT_ATOMS: atom_id res chain seq x y z
N MET A 1 -0.54 -4.70 -19.65
CA MET A 1 -0.08 -5.48 -18.49
C MET A 1 -1.31 -5.75 -17.63
N ALA A 2 -1.43 -6.90 -16.98
CA ALA A 2 -2.52 -7.08 -16.02
C ALA A 2 -2.27 -6.14 -14.84
N ASN A 3 -3.32 -5.49 -14.35
CA ASN A 3 -3.22 -4.71 -13.13
C ASN A 3 -3.02 -5.72 -11.98
N ILE A 4 -1.96 -5.51 -11.20
CA ILE A 4 -1.57 -6.35 -10.06
C ILE A 4 -1.66 -5.46 -8.84
N SER A 5 -2.43 -5.90 -7.86
CA SER A 5 -2.49 -5.28 -6.55
C SER A 5 -1.39 -5.85 -5.65
N PHE A 6 -0.87 -4.99 -4.79
CA PHE A 6 0.09 -5.29 -3.75
C PHE A 6 -0.60 -5.03 -2.42
N SER A 7 -0.50 -5.96 -1.50
CA SER A 7 -1.09 -5.79 -0.18
C SER A 7 -0.11 -6.18 0.90
N TYR A 8 -0.24 -5.53 2.04
CA TYR A 8 0.50 -5.88 3.23
C TYR A 8 -0.42 -5.70 4.45
N GLY A 9 -0.27 -6.56 5.43
CA GLY A 9 -1.20 -6.57 6.54
C GLY A 9 -0.87 -7.58 7.62
N ASN A 10 -1.88 -7.85 8.44
CA ASN A 10 -1.78 -8.74 9.58
C ASN A 10 -2.91 -9.76 9.59
N ILE A 11 -2.55 -10.97 9.98
CA ILE A 11 -3.44 -12.05 10.35
C ILE A 11 -3.43 -12.21 11.85
N THR A 12 -4.61 -12.22 12.46
CA THR A 12 -4.81 -12.53 13.88
C THR A 12 -5.63 -13.80 14.04
N ILE A 13 -5.10 -14.77 14.80
CA ILE A 13 -5.78 -16.03 15.12
C ILE A 13 -5.99 -16.19 16.63
N GLN A 14 -7.16 -16.71 17.00
CA GLN A 14 -7.51 -16.94 18.40
C GLN A 14 -6.73 -18.13 18.96
N LYS A 15 -5.85 -17.89 19.94
CA LYS A 15 -4.97 -18.91 20.53
C LYS A 15 -5.73 -20.14 21.07
N GLU A 16 -6.92 -19.92 21.62
CA GLU A 16 -7.72 -21.00 22.23
C GLU A 16 -8.33 -21.94 21.19
N LYS A 17 -8.63 -21.42 19.99
CA LYS A 17 -9.24 -22.18 18.91
C LYS A 17 -8.22 -22.75 17.93
N PHE A 18 -7.14 -22.01 17.66
CA PHE A 18 -6.10 -22.39 16.70
C PHE A 18 -5.01 -23.29 17.30
N THR A 19 -4.97 -24.54 16.83
CA THR A 19 -3.90 -25.49 17.22
C THR A 19 -2.58 -25.20 16.53
N LEU A 20 -1.48 -25.78 17.05
CA LEU A 20 -0.17 -25.72 16.40
C LEU A 20 -0.21 -26.28 14.98
N LYS A 21 -0.92 -27.41 14.77
CA LYS A 21 -1.10 -28.00 13.44
C LYS A 21 -1.81 -27.05 12.46
N MET A 22 -2.81 -26.31 12.91
CA MET A 22 -3.48 -25.31 12.06
C MET A 22 -2.57 -24.13 11.72
N GLN A 23 -1.72 -23.71 12.66
CA GLN A 23 -0.71 -22.67 12.41
C GLN A 23 0.29 -23.12 11.33
N GLU A 24 0.86 -24.33 11.48
CA GLU A 24 1.78 -24.91 10.49
C GLU A 24 1.13 -25.06 9.10
N LEU A 25 -0.15 -25.45 9.07
CA LEU A 25 -0.90 -25.54 7.82
C LEU A 25 -1.07 -24.15 7.19
N LEU A 26 -1.54 -23.16 7.95
CA LEU A 26 -1.73 -21.77 7.48
C LEU A 26 -0.43 -21.19 6.90
N GLU A 27 0.65 -21.25 7.66
CA GLU A 27 1.99 -20.80 7.25
C GLU A 27 2.46 -21.50 5.96
N SER A 28 2.07 -22.76 5.74
CA SER A 28 2.48 -23.52 4.57
C SER A 28 1.54 -23.46 3.37
N CYS A 29 0.34 -22.91 3.53
CA CYS A 29 -0.62 -22.67 2.44
C CYS A 29 -0.39 -21.31 1.78
N ALA A 30 0.10 -20.33 2.54
CA ALA A 30 0.53 -19.05 2.02
C ALA A 30 1.82 -19.21 1.23
N GLN A 31 1.70 -19.51 -0.06
CA GLN A 31 2.81 -19.50 -1.00
C GLN A 31 2.49 -18.67 -2.23
N ILE A 32 3.47 -17.90 -2.68
CA ILE A 32 3.39 -17.12 -3.92
C ILE A 32 3.56 -18.05 -5.12
N SER A 33 2.63 -18.00 -6.07
CA SER A 33 2.73 -18.72 -7.35
C SER A 33 2.39 -17.82 -8.53
N GLY A 34 3.39 -17.45 -9.33
CA GLY A 34 3.18 -16.63 -10.51
C GLY A 34 2.70 -15.21 -10.16
N GLU A 35 1.57 -14.78 -10.73
CA GLU A 35 0.98 -13.45 -10.54
C GLU A 35 0.10 -13.32 -9.27
N TYR A 36 -0.04 -14.40 -8.49
CA TYR A 36 -0.93 -14.43 -7.31
C TYR A 36 -0.24 -15.10 -6.14
N GLY A 37 -0.44 -14.56 -4.94
CA GLY A 37 0.23 -15.10 -3.80
C GLY A 37 -0.07 -14.38 -2.51
N MET A 38 0.20 -15.11 -1.44
CA MET A 38 0.27 -14.58 -0.10
C MET A 38 1.50 -15.22 0.54
N ASP A 39 2.29 -14.44 1.24
CA ASP A 39 3.39 -14.92 2.07
C ASP A 39 3.15 -14.47 3.51
N ILE A 40 3.13 -15.42 4.43
CA ILE A 40 2.96 -15.15 5.85
C ILE A 40 4.35 -15.23 6.46
N SER A 41 4.84 -14.12 7.02
CA SER A 41 6.16 -14.05 7.61
C SER A 41 6.17 -14.73 8.98
N PRO A 42 6.69 -15.97 9.17
CA PRO A 42 6.59 -16.65 10.45
C PRO A 42 7.45 -15.99 11.54
N ASP A 43 8.51 -15.28 11.12
CA ASP A 43 9.40 -14.51 11.98
C ASP A 43 8.74 -13.25 12.56
N SER A 44 7.61 -12.80 11.98
CA SER A 44 6.80 -11.69 12.50
C SER A 44 5.87 -12.10 13.65
N LYS A 45 5.88 -13.38 14.04
CA LYS A 45 4.93 -13.93 15.00
C LYS A 45 4.97 -13.19 16.34
N THR A 46 3.90 -12.47 16.64
CA THR A 46 3.70 -11.75 17.90
C THR A 46 2.43 -12.21 18.62
N LYS A 47 2.14 -11.59 19.77
CA LYS A 47 0.89 -11.80 20.51
C LYS A 47 0.29 -10.47 20.93
N ASP A 48 -1.02 -10.36 20.81
CA ASP A 48 -1.78 -9.22 21.30
C ASP A 48 -1.99 -9.27 22.83
N GLU A 49 -2.68 -8.27 23.37
CA GLU A 49 -3.00 -8.16 24.80
C GLU A 49 -3.88 -9.31 25.34
N TYR A 50 -4.61 -10.00 24.46
CA TYR A 50 -5.45 -11.15 24.78
C TYR A 50 -4.71 -12.49 24.58
N GLY A 51 -3.45 -12.44 24.12
CA GLY A 51 -2.64 -13.61 23.83
C GLY A 51 -3.01 -14.31 22.51
N ASN A 52 -3.80 -13.68 21.64
CA ASN A 52 -4.00 -14.12 20.26
C ASN A 52 -2.69 -14.02 19.51
N ILE A 53 -2.52 -14.87 18.50
CA ILE A 53 -1.28 -14.92 17.72
C ILE A 53 -1.47 -14.04 16.50
N GLN A 54 -0.46 -13.23 16.20
CA GLN A 54 -0.46 -12.31 15.06
C GLN A 54 0.70 -12.63 14.14
N TYR A 55 0.46 -12.56 12.83
CA TYR A 55 1.46 -12.69 11.78
C TYR A 55 1.29 -11.58 10.77
N ASP A 56 2.39 -10.98 10.34
CA ASP A 56 2.41 -10.11 9.18
C ASP A 56 2.38 -10.95 7.90
N PHE A 57 1.75 -10.41 6.87
CA PHE A 57 1.71 -11.03 5.56
C PHE A 57 1.83 -9.99 4.44
N ASP A 58 2.40 -10.43 3.33
CA ASP A 58 2.41 -9.72 2.07
C ASP A 58 1.58 -10.50 1.04
N GLY A 59 0.86 -9.79 0.19
CA GLY A 59 -0.07 -10.33 -0.79
C GLY A 59 0.13 -9.69 -2.15
N TYR A 60 -0.17 -10.46 -3.20
CA TYR A 60 -0.12 -10.03 -4.58
C TYR A 60 -1.27 -10.71 -5.33
N GLY A 61 -2.05 -9.97 -6.12
CA GLY A 61 -3.16 -10.56 -6.86
C GLY A 61 -3.64 -9.69 -8.00
N ARG A 62 -4.56 -10.19 -8.83
CA ARG A 62 -5.29 -9.33 -9.77
C ARG A 62 -6.48 -8.71 -9.07
N TRP A 63 -6.65 -7.41 -9.28
CA TRP A 63 -7.72 -6.58 -8.73
C TRP A 63 -7.61 -6.32 -7.23
N SER A 64 -7.80 -7.32 -6.36
CA SER A 64 -7.66 -7.11 -4.92
C SER A 64 -7.34 -8.42 -4.20
N MET A 65 -6.74 -8.30 -3.02
CA MET A 65 -6.52 -9.43 -2.13
C MET A 65 -7.81 -10.03 -1.56
N ASP A 66 -8.93 -9.30 -1.49
CA ASP A 66 -10.25 -9.87 -1.12
C ASP A 66 -10.60 -11.07 -2.01
N CYS A 67 -10.48 -10.90 -3.33
CA CYS A 67 -10.76 -11.95 -4.30
C CYS A 67 -9.72 -13.07 -4.28
N THR A 68 -8.46 -12.72 -3.98
CA THR A 68 -7.31 -13.62 -4.15
C THR A 68 -7.08 -14.49 -2.91
N LEU A 69 -7.34 -13.95 -1.72
CA LEU A 69 -7.05 -14.56 -0.43
C LEU A 69 -7.76 -15.91 -0.21
N PRO A 70 -9.09 -16.06 -0.46
CA PRO A 70 -9.75 -17.35 -0.33
C PRO A 70 -9.16 -18.42 -1.24
N TRP A 71 -8.79 -18.03 -2.46
CA TRP A 71 -8.20 -18.94 -3.44
C TRP A 71 -6.79 -19.37 -3.02
N CYS A 72 -5.93 -18.44 -2.60
CA CYS A 72 -4.55 -18.72 -2.17
C CYS A 72 -4.49 -19.79 -1.08
N ILE A 73 -5.38 -19.73 -0.10
CA ILE A 73 -5.35 -20.65 1.03
C ILE A 73 -6.03 -21.98 0.67
N THR A 74 -7.12 -21.96 -0.12
CA THR A 74 -7.92 -23.16 -0.43
C THR A 74 -7.28 -24.08 -1.48
N ASN A 75 -6.47 -23.55 -2.40
CA ASN A 75 -6.04 -24.24 -3.63
C ASN A 75 -5.02 -25.39 -3.42
N SER A 76 -4.89 -25.90 -2.19
CA SER A 76 -4.00 -27.01 -1.85
C SER A 76 -4.69 -28.03 -0.94
N ALA A 77 -4.21 -29.28 -0.96
CA ALA A 77 -4.69 -30.31 -0.03
C ALA A 77 -4.50 -29.90 1.44
N LYS A 78 -3.47 -29.10 1.73
CA LYS A 78 -3.24 -28.52 3.06
C LYS A 78 -4.28 -27.47 3.42
N GLY A 79 -4.72 -26.68 2.44
CA GLY A 79 -5.81 -25.72 2.58
C GLY A 79 -7.13 -26.39 2.93
N GLN A 80 -7.45 -27.49 2.25
CA GLN A 80 -8.62 -28.33 2.56
C GLN A 80 -8.55 -28.89 3.99
N GLU A 81 -7.37 -29.37 4.40
CA GLU A 81 -7.15 -29.87 5.77
C GLU A 81 -7.32 -28.75 6.81
N LEU A 82 -6.77 -27.56 6.54
CA LEU A 82 -6.89 -26.39 7.41
C LEU A 82 -8.35 -25.97 7.57
N ALA A 83 -9.09 -25.82 6.47
CA ALA A 83 -10.49 -25.41 6.48
C ALA A 83 -11.35 -26.38 7.29
N LYS A 84 -11.17 -27.69 7.09
CA LYS A 84 -11.88 -28.72 7.87
C LYS A 84 -11.58 -28.61 9.36
N LEU A 85 -10.29 -28.48 9.72
CA LEU A 85 -9.87 -28.37 11.12
C LEU A 85 -10.41 -27.10 11.79
N MET A 86 -10.47 -26.00 11.05
CA MET A 86 -11.06 -24.75 11.52
C MET A 86 -12.56 -24.88 11.76
N ASP A 87 -13.29 -25.54 10.85
CA ASP A 87 -14.73 -25.78 11.00
C ASP A 87 -15.04 -26.63 12.24
N GLU A 88 -14.32 -27.75 12.44
CA GLU A 88 -14.45 -28.62 13.61
C GLU A 88 -14.25 -27.90 14.96
N ARG A 89 -13.56 -26.75 14.94
CA ARG A 89 -13.26 -25.94 16.13
C ARG A 89 -13.97 -24.61 16.18
N GLU A 90 -14.85 -24.33 15.22
CA GLU A 90 -15.49 -23.03 15.05
C GLU A 90 -14.45 -21.88 15.08
N ALA A 91 -13.30 -22.11 14.44
CA ALA A 91 -12.18 -21.19 14.38
C ALA A 91 -12.26 -20.32 13.13
N THR A 92 -11.89 -19.06 13.27
CA THR A 92 -11.81 -18.08 12.17
C THR A 92 -10.46 -17.38 12.20
N ILE A 93 -10.12 -16.74 11.08
CA ILE A 93 -8.92 -15.92 10.96
C ILE A 93 -9.37 -14.48 10.74
N ASN A 94 -8.94 -13.55 11.61
CA ASN A 94 -9.18 -12.13 11.39
C ASN A 94 -8.02 -11.58 10.55
N ILE A 95 -8.33 -10.76 9.56
CA ILE A 95 -7.32 -10.24 8.62
C ILE A 95 -7.57 -8.75 8.43
N SER A 96 -6.50 -7.95 8.46
CA SER A 96 -6.52 -6.55 8.05
C SER A 96 -5.33 -6.26 7.17
N PHE A 97 -5.55 -5.57 6.06
CA PHE A 97 -4.48 -5.21 5.13
C PHE A 97 -4.76 -3.87 4.45
N ILE A 98 -3.70 -3.27 3.94
CA ILE A 98 -3.76 -2.22 2.94
C ILE A 98 -3.61 -2.89 1.58
N ASP A 99 -4.46 -2.53 0.62
CA ASP A 99 -4.38 -2.99 -0.76
C ASP A 99 -4.15 -1.80 -1.70
N TYR A 100 -3.24 -1.98 -2.65
CA TYR A 100 -2.73 -0.94 -3.53
C TYR A 100 -2.57 -1.46 -4.95
N GLU A 101 -3.24 -0.82 -5.91
CA GLU A 101 -3.09 -1.14 -7.33
C GLU A 101 -2.87 0.13 -8.15
N CYS A 102 -1.64 0.32 -8.65
CA CYS A 102 -1.28 1.51 -9.42
C CYS A 102 -2.02 1.62 -10.75
N GLY A 103 -2.36 0.50 -11.39
CA GLY A 103 -3.05 0.49 -12.69
C GLY A 103 -4.53 0.87 -12.63
N CYS A 104 -5.18 0.72 -11.48
CA CYS A 104 -6.58 1.12 -11.25
C CYS A 104 -6.72 2.34 -10.33
N CYS A 105 -5.60 2.91 -9.88
CA CYS A 105 -5.56 4.06 -9.00
C CYS A 105 -6.40 3.90 -7.72
N PHE A 106 -6.32 2.74 -7.05
CA PHE A 106 -6.96 2.55 -5.76
C PHE A 106 -5.94 2.29 -4.65
N LEU A 107 -6.32 2.72 -3.46
CA LEU A 107 -5.66 2.44 -2.19
C LEU A 107 -6.78 2.25 -1.18
N VAL A 108 -6.88 1.08 -0.58
CA VAL A 108 -7.95 0.77 0.36
C VAL A 108 -7.39 0.09 1.59
N LYS A 109 -8.10 0.24 2.71
CA LYS A 109 -7.88 -0.57 3.89
C LYS A 109 -9.03 -1.57 3.99
N GLU A 110 -8.67 -2.84 4.06
CA GLU A 110 -9.62 -3.91 4.27
C GLU A 110 -9.45 -4.53 5.65
N MET A 111 -10.58 -4.92 6.24
CA MET A 111 -10.64 -5.65 7.49
C MET A 111 -11.76 -6.68 7.38
N GLY A 112 -11.49 -7.92 7.75
CA GLY A 112 -12.49 -8.96 7.60
C GLY A 112 -12.18 -10.24 8.36
N VAL A 113 -13.06 -11.21 8.16
CA VAL A 113 -12.97 -12.54 8.76
C VAL A 113 -12.95 -13.58 7.66
N LEU A 114 -11.92 -14.40 7.66
CA LEU A 114 -11.81 -15.57 6.80
C LEU A 114 -12.33 -16.80 7.55
N SER A 115 -13.36 -17.43 6.99
CA SER A 115 -14.07 -18.56 7.60
C SER A 115 -14.13 -19.76 6.65
N PRO A 116 -14.08 -21.00 7.16
CA PRO A 116 -14.23 -22.18 6.32
C PRO A 116 -15.70 -22.35 5.92
N ILE A 117 -15.93 -22.82 4.69
CA ILE A 117 -17.24 -23.20 4.17
C ILE A 117 -17.13 -24.55 3.44
N PHE A 118 -18.19 -25.35 3.44
CA PHE A 118 -18.26 -26.59 2.67
C PHE A 118 -19.28 -26.44 1.55
N LEU A 119 -18.80 -26.44 0.30
CA LEU A 119 -19.63 -26.20 -0.88
C LEU A 119 -19.22 -27.16 -2.01
N ASP A 120 -20.21 -27.72 -2.70
CA ASP A 120 -20.01 -28.61 -3.84
C ASP A 120 -19.12 -29.84 -3.56
N GLY A 121 -19.10 -30.29 -2.29
CA GLY A 121 -18.31 -31.46 -1.87
C GLY A 121 -16.85 -31.14 -1.51
N GLU A 122 -16.45 -29.87 -1.50
CA GLU A 122 -15.10 -29.41 -1.19
C GLU A 122 -15.11 -28.34 -0.10
N TRP A 123 -14.03 -28.27 0.69
CA TRP A 123 -13.83 -27.18 1.64
C TRP A 123 -13.30 -25.96 0.90
N LYS A 124 -13.77 -24.78 1.28
CA LYS A 124 -13.28 -23.49 0.79
C LYS A 124 -13.17 -22.51 1.95
N PHE A 125 -12.56 -21.37 1.68
CA PHE A 125 -12.67 -20.20 2.53
C PHE A 125 -13.62 -19.18 1.91
N GLU A 126 -14.32 -18.45 2.77
CA GLU A 126 -15.03 -17.23 2.43
C GLU A 126 -14.42 -16.10 3.25
N PHE A 127 -14.13 -14.98 2.59
CA PHE A 127 -13.69 -13.75 3.26
C PHE A 127 -14.87 -12.79 3.31
N GLN A 128 -15.24 -12.39 4.52
CA GLN A 128 -16.26 -11.37 4.74
C GLN A 128 -15.54 -10.11 5.22
N SER A 129 -15.42 -9.12 4.35
CA SER A 129 -14.67 -7.90 4.60
C SER A 129 -15.54 -6.65 4.66
N THR A 130 -14.97 -5.63 5.27
CA THR A 130 -15.38 -4.24 5.15
C THR A 130 -14.21 -3.47 4.56
N GLU A 131 -14.51 -2.68 3.52
CA GLU A 131 -13.55 -1.83 2.83
C GLU A 131 -13.69 -0.38 3.32
N GLU A 132 -12.56 0.28 3.54
CA GLU A 132 -12.43 1.71 3.76
C GLU A 132 -11.56 2.30 2.64
N GLU A 133 -12.17 3.11 1.77
CA GLU A 133 -11.44 3.84 0.73
C GLU A 133 -10.45 4.84 1.34
N ILE A 134 -9.21 4.80 0.87
CA ILE A 134 -8.19 5.79 1.20
C ILE A 134 -7.99 6.69 -0.03
N PRO A 135 -8.01 8.02 0.09
CA PRO A 135 -7.77 8.91 -1.05
C PRO A 135 -6.46 8.57 -1.77
N TYR A 136 -6.53 8.38 -3.08
CA TYR A 136 -5.40 7.96 -3.91
C TYR A 136 -4.48 9.14 -4.25
N ASN A 137 -3.73 9.62 -3.25
CA ASN A 137 -2.76 10.72 -3.37
C ASN A 137 -1.38 10.30 -2.84
N ASP A 138 -0.34 11.03 -3.23
CA ASP A 138 1.04 10.69 -2.86
C ASP A 138 1.25 10.70 -1.34
N PHE A 139 0.57 11.58 -0.61
CA PHE A 139 0.60 11.58 0.85
C PHE A 139 0.19 10.24 1.44
N ASN A 140 -0.95 9.70 1.03
CA ASN A 140 -1.42 8.41 1.53
C ASN A 140 -0.53 7.26 1.02
N LYS A 141 -0.08 7.27 -0.23
CA LYS A 141 0.82 6.23 -0.74
C LYS A 141 2.10 6.11 0.10
N VAL A 142 2.71 7.25 0.45
CA VAL A 142 3.91 7.29 1.31
C VAL A 142 3.58 6.96 2.76
N LYS A 143 2.48 7.49 3.30
CA LYS A 143 2.04 7.24 4.69
C LYS A 143 1.74 5.76 4.95
N TYR A 144 1.18 5.08 3.96
CA TYR A 144 0.93 3.64 3.99
C TYR A 144 2.07 2.84 3.35
N GLU A 145 3.25 3.44 3.15
CA GLU A 145 4.47 2.71 2.74
C GLU A 145 4.32 1.84 1.46
N VAL A 146 3.34 2.14 0.60
CA VAL A 146 3.13 1.43 -0.67
C VAL A 146 3.95 2.03 -1.81
N GLU A 147 4.44 3.25 -1.63
CA GLU A 147 5.38 3.92 -2.53
C GLU A 147 6.44 4.66 -1.71
N GLU A 148 7.67 4.71 -2.23
CA GLU A 148 8.72 5.51 -1.61
C GLU A 148 8.48 7.01 -1.85
N GLY A 149 8.76 7.83 -0.83
CA GLY A 149 8.66 9.27 -0.97
C GLY A 149 8.85 9.99 0.35
N ILE A 150 8.34 11.22 0.42
CA ILE A 150 8.30 11.99 1.66
C ILE A 150 6.90 12.53 1.94
N THR A 151 6.64 12.82 3.21
CA THR A 151 5.48 13.61 3.64
C THR A 151 5.95 14.95 4.19
N LEU A 152 5.35 16.02 3.69
CA LEU A 152 5.51 17.37 4.22
C LEU A 152 4.55 17.52 5.42
N SER A 153 5.12 17.52 6.62
CA SER A 153 4.37 18.07 7.76
C SER A 153 4.11 19.56 7.50
N SER A 154 2.91 20.04 7.82
CA SER A 154 2.36 21.39 7.56
C SER A 154 3.17 22.60 8.04
N ASN A 155 4.39 22.40 8.58
CA ASN A 155 5.23 23.44 9.17
C ASN A 155 6.72 23.42 8.77
N LYS A 156 7.14 22.67 7.73
CA LYS A 156 8.59 22.55 7.41
C LYS A 156 8.93 22.68 5.93
N THR A 157 9.27 23.90 5.51
CA THR A 157 10.06 24.14 4.27
C THR A 157 11.42 23.43 4.29
N ASP A 158 11.90 23.00 5.46
CA ASP A 158 13.16 22.27 5.59
C ASP A 158 13.11 20.86 4.99
N SER A 159 11.94 20.22 4.92
CA SER A 159 11.76 18.93 4.24
C SER A 159 12.00 19.04 2.74
N ILE A 160 11.63 20.15 2.11
CA ILE A 160 11.94 20.42 0.70
C ILE A 160 13.43 20.68 0.49
N LYS A 161 14.11 21.32 1.46
CA LYS A 161 15.58 21.48 1.38
C LYS A 161 16.32 20.15 1.47
N ILE A 162 15.74 19.15 2.15
CA ILE A 162 16.27 17.77 2.19
C ILE A 162 16.07 17.12 0.81
N LEU A 163 14.85 17.18 0.24
CA LEU A 163 14.60 16.71 -1.13
C LEU A 163 15.56 17.33 -2.15
N MET A 164 15.76 18.64 -2.07
CA MET A 164 16.68 19.37 -2.95
C MET A 164 18.14 18.95 -2.81
N LYS A 165 18.55 18.38 -1.67
CA LYS A 165 19.92 17.93 -1.43
C LYS A 165 20.13 16.46 -1.79
N GLU A 166 19.10 15.64 -1.63
CA GLU A 166 19.24 14.17 -1.68
C GLU A 166 18.81 13.56 -3.01
N ARG A 167 17.85 14.17 -3.75
CA ARG A 167 17.28 13.58 -4.97
C ARG A 167 16.99 14.62 -6.07
N TYR A 168 18.03 15.25 -6.58
CA TYR A 168 18.04 15.86 -7.93
C TYR A 168 17.16 17.09 -8.23
N LEU A 169 16.31 17.65 -7.35
CA LEU A 169 15.62 18.94 -7.65
C LEU A 169 16.56 20.11 -8.03
N ASP A 170 17.88 20.00 -7.84
CA ASP A 170 18.84 21.00 -8.32
C ASP A 170 18.95 21.06 -9.86
N SER A 171 18.74 19.96 -10.61
CA SER A 171 18.66 19.94 -12.09
C SER A 171 17.40 20.67 -12.55
N LEU A 172 16.25 20.25 -12.03
CA LEU A 172 14.92 20.83 -12.23
C LEU A 172 14.93 22.33 -11.92
N TYR A 173 15.56 22.72 -10.79
CA TYR A 173 15.73 24.11 -10.42
C TYR A 173 16.60 24.89 -11.42
N GLN A 174 17.67 24.32 -12.00
CA GLN A 174 18.46 25.03 -13.01
C GLN A 174 17.64 25.34 -14.27
N GLU A 175 16.75 24.43 -14.67
CA GLU A 175 15.91 24.60 -15.86
C GLU A 175 14.82 25.63 -15.63
N ILE A 176 14.11 25.51 -14.50
CA ILE A 176 13.10 26.47 -14.06
C ILE A 176 13.70 27.87 -13.84
N LYS A 177 14.93 27.95 -13.31
CA LYS A 177 15.62 29.21 -13.15
C LYS A 177 15.92 29.88 -14.50
N LYS A 178 16.27 29.12 -15.53
CA LYS A 178 16.50 29.69 -16.88
C LYS A 178 15.21 30.26 -17.46
N GLU A 179 14.10 29.55 -17.29
CA GLU A 179 12.81 29.92 -17.87
C GLU A 179 12.16 31.10 -17.13
N PHE A 180 12.11 31.05 -15.80
CA PHE A 180 11.33 32.00 -14.99
C PHE A 180 12.19 32.99 -14.19
N ASN A 181 13.51 32.89 -14.25
CA ASN A 181 14.47 33.72 -13.51
C ASN A 181 14.17 33.76 -11.99
N LEU A 182 13.88 32.60 -11.40
CA LEU A 182 13.55 32.45 -9.98
C LEU A 182 14.80 32.26 -9.11
N SER A 183 14.75 32.80 -7.89
CA SER A 183 15.70 32.45 -6.84
C SER A 183 15.38 31.07 -6.25
N LYS A 184 16.40 30.43 -5.64
CA LYS A 184 16.24 29.12 -4.97
C LYS A 184 15.17 29.15 -3.87
N LYS A 185 15.00 30.31 -3.20
CA LYS A 185 13.97 30.49 -2.18
C LYS A 185 12.56 30.52 -2.79
N GLU A 186 12.39 31.20 -3.92
CA GLU A 186 11.10 31.25 -4.63
C GLU A 186 10.74 29.86 -5.15
N PHE A 187 11.70 29.14 -5.77
CA PHE A 187 11.49 27.76 -6.22
C PHE A 187 11.05 26.84 -5.07
N ILE A 188 11.74 26.85 -3.92
CA ILE A 188 11.33 26.06 -2.74
C ILE A 188 9.90 26.39 -2.32
N SER A 189 9.52 27.66 -2.35
CA SER A 189 8.16 28.09 -1.97
C SER A 189 7.10 27.61 -2.95
N ILE A 190 7.40 27.65 -4.25
CA ILE A 190 6.50 27.18 -5.30
C ILE A 190 6.31 25.67 -5.17
N MET A 191 7.40 24.91 -5.03
CA MET A 191 7.31 23.46 -4.81
C MET A 191 6.55 23.12 -3.55
N TYR A 192 6.74 23.90 -2.47
CA TYR A 192 5.96 23.73 -1.24
C TYR A 192 4.47 23.89 -1.49
N ASN A 193 4.07 24.96 -2.18
CA ASN A 193 2.67 25.22 -2.46
C ASN A 193 2.09 24.15 -3.38
N LYS A 194 2.78 23.75 -4.45
CA LYS A 194 2.34 22.65 -5.31
C LYS A 194 2.12 21.38 -4.49
N ILE A 195 3.09 20.94 -3.70
CA ILE A 195 2.97 19.71 -2.92
C ILE A 195 1.82 19.77 -1.91
N ILE A 196 1.54 20.93 -1.30
CA ILE A 196 0.49 21.08 -0.28
C ILE A 196 -0.91 21.31 -0.87
N GLU A 197 -1.02 22.01 -2.01
CA GLU A 197 -2.30 22.46 -2.59
C GLU A 197 -2.81 21.55 -3.71
N ASP A 198 -1.95 20.71 -4.31
CA ASP A 198 -2.32 19.76 -5.35
C ASP A 198 -2.99 18.53 -4.73
N ASP A 199 -4.24 18.24 -5.13
CA ASP A 199 -5.03 17.12 -4.59
C ASP A 199 -4.37 15.76 -4.87
N GLU A 200 -3.56 15.62 -5.92
CA GLU A 200 -2.81 14.39 -6.20
C GLU A 200 -1.64 14.18 -5.24
N LEU A 201 -1.14 15.27 -4.64
CA LEU A 201 0.01 15.27 -3.75
C LEU A 201 -0.41 15.26 -2.29
N ASP A 202 -1.32 16.15 -1.91
CA ASP A 202 -1.93 16.31 -0.57
C ASP A 202 -0.88 16.37 0.56
N GLY A 203 0.23 17.07 0.30
CA GLY A 203 1.37 17.19 1.20
C GLY A 203 2.34 16.02 1.13
N GLY A 204 2.18 15.06 0.22
CA GLY A 204 3.13 14.00 -0.06
C GLY A 204 3.82 14.17 -1.41
N LEU A 205 4.99 13.55 -1.56
CA LEU A 205 5.67 13.48 -2.85
C LEU A 205 6.32 12.10 -3.00
N CYS A 206 5.77 11.29 -3.90
CA CYS A 206 6.40 10.03 -4.30
C CYS A 206 7.63 10.29 -5.17
N TYR A 207 8.67 9.47 -5.03
CA TYR A 207 9.92 9.70 -5.76
C TYR A 207 9.80 9.48 -7.26
N TRP A 208 9.00 8.50 -7.71
CA TRP A 208 8.77 8.27 -9.14
C TRP A 208 8.19 9.50 -9.85
N ARG A 209 7.44 10.36 -9.12
CA ARG A 209 6.89 11.59 -9.69
C ARG A 209 7.97 12.63 -9.93
N ILE A 210 9.01 12.65 -9.10
CA ILE A 210 10.18 13.50 -9.34
C ILE A 210 10.88 13.06 -10.63
N ASP A 211 11.04 11.75 -10.81
CA ASP A 211 11.64 11.18 -12.02
C ASP A 211 10.78 11.54 -13.26
N ASP A 212 9.45 11.43 -13.15
CA ASP A 212 8.51 11.79 -14.22
C ASP A 212 8.54 13.29 -14.58
N TRP A 213 8.68 14.18 -13.59
CA TRP A 213 8.86 15.62 -13.82
C TRP A 213 10.18 15.96 -14.51
N GLU A 214 11.25 15.20 -14.24
CA GLU A 214 12.52 15.37 -14.95
C GLU A 214 12.43 14.88 -16.40
N ASP A 215 11.78 13.73 -16.62
CA ASP A 215 11.61 13.15 -17.95
C ASP A 215 10.64 13.97 -18.83
N ASN A 216 9.65 14.64 -18.23
CA ASN A 216 8.63 15.44 -18.90
C ASN A 216 8.65 16.91 -18.45
N ILE A 217 9.84 17.54 -18.51
CA ILE A 217 10.06 18.90 -17.98
C ILE A 217 9.09 19.93 -18.55
N ASP A 218 8.76 19.91 -19.84
CA ASP A 218 7.90 20.92 -20.46
C ASP A 218 6.49 20.90 -19.86
N ASP A 219 5.92 19.70 -19.65
CA ASP A 219 4.60 19.52 -19.02
C ASP A 219 4.65 19.99 -17.55
N PHE A 220 5.72 19.67 -16.85
CA PHE A 220 5.93 20.12 -15.48
C PHE A 220 6.06 21.66 -15.38
N LEU A 221 6.73 22.32 -16.33
CA LEU A 221 6.83 23.79 -16.37
C LEU A 221 5.46 24.44 -16.57
N ASP A 222 4.63 23.85 -17.43
CA ASP A 222 3.25 24.31 -17.66
C ASP A 222 2.41 24.16 -16.38
N GLU A 223 2.50 23.05 -15.66
CA GLU A 223 1.83 22.87 -14.37
C GLU A 223 2.30 23.90 -13.33
N LEU A 224 3.62 24.10 -13.23
CA LEU A 224 4.21 25.04 -12.29
C LEU A 224 3.75 26.48 -12.52
N SER A 225 3.38 26.85 -13.75
CA SER A 225 2.94 28.20 -14.10
C SER A 225 1.74 28.68 -13.28
N TYR A 226 0.88 27.76 -12.81
CA TYR A 226 -0.26 28.05 -11.94
C TYR A 226 0.18 28.58 -10.56
N TYR A 227 1.32 28.11 -10.06
CA TYR A 227 1.86 28.44 -8.74
C TYR A 227 2.86 29.60 -8.79
N LEU A 228 3.22 30.07 -9.98
CA LEU A 228 4.08 31.23 -10.14
C LEU A 228 3.37 32.49 -9.64
N PRO A 229 4.08 33.40 -8.94
CA PRO A 229 3.54 34.72 -8.67
C PRO A 229 3.18 35.37 -10.01
N GLN A 230 1.89 35.71 -10.21
CA GLN A 230 1.49 36.51 -11.36
C GLN A 230 2.20 37.86 -11.26
N LYS A 231 3.33 38.00 -11.97
CA LYS A 231 3.97 39.29 -12.14
C LYS A 231 3.01 40.12 -12.98
N GLN A 232 2.30 41.05 -12.32
CA GLN A 232 1.62 42.13 -13.03
C GLN A 232 2.67 42.84 -13.89
N LEU A 233 2.52 42.70 -15.21
CA LEU A 233 3.28 43.45 -16.21
C LEU A 233 2.97 44.95 -16.11
#